data_AF-A0A3P9HMR0-F1
#
_entry.id   AF-A0A3P9HMR0-F1
#
_cell.length_a   1.000
_cell.length_b   1.000
_cell.length_c   1.000
_cell.angle_alpha   90.00
_cell.angle_beta   90.00
_cell.angle_gamma   90.00
#
_symmetry.space_group_name_H-M   'P 1'
#
loop_
_entity.id
_entity.type
_entity.pdbx_description
1 polymer ?
#
loop_
_entity_poly.entity_id
_entity_poly.type
_entity_poly.pdbx_seq_one_letter_code
_entity_poly.pdbx_strand_id
1 'polypeptide(L)'
;MGLLSDPNRRQALINLLTRLNAPICGMPVDWLVKTMQARGLEVFTQSFSRTLPFPDENTERYVVKGTNVYGILRAPRAPRTEALVLSAPCTPGDNNNQAVGLLLGLAHYFRNQVYWAKDIIFLVNEHDLIGMQAWLEGYHHTNVTGMDWSPLQGRGGSIQAALSLELSSDVVTSLDIVLEGLNGQLPNLDLANLFYAFCQKIGVLCTIQGKLQRNDWDSASGYNHAVQTMMLMVMKQASGRPWGDHGLFLRYHIEAATVKGVNSFRHYKTDATTIGRLLEGMYRKLNNLLERLHQSYFFYLLPSLSHFVSIGYYMPAFGLLAVILLLRALDLWVQLSAQPSRTEDGVAGTEQSNPGVLSVLTPLVISHLTGAALYMLPVRFQEVAVEHFPVSETEAVVLTAIAVYTAGLALPHNTHRYPDMGWRVLKLVALLYLAVLLGCTAVINFSLGFILALTLVPAAAYVTPHVPKALSAFFLVALSPACTLLFSVFFFQELQEMPVSFQDGWLLYLSVIAQGMLDHYLYGSLVFPLVALLVYPCWLLFWNILFWK
;
A
#
# COMPACT_ATOMS: atom_id res chain seq x y z
N MET A 1 41.79 22.26 2.78
CA MET A 1 42.48 21.65 3.93
C MET A 1 41.45 20.86 4.71
N GLY A 2 41.41 19.56 4.42
CA GLY A 2 40.20 18.76 4.51
C GLY A 2 40.12 17.91 5.76
N LEU A 3 38.89 17.50 6.08
CA LEU A 3 38.48 16.55 7.12
C LEU A 3 39.20 15.18 7.12
N LEU A 4 40.17 14.95 6.24
CA LEU A 4 40.84 13.68 5.99
C LEU A 4 42.37 13.69 6.23
N SER A 5 42.95 14.79 6.71
CA SER A 5 44.40 14.86 6.96
C SER A 5 44.84 14.40 8.36
N ASP A 6 43.91 14.17 9.29
CA ASP A 6 44.22 13.85 10.69
C ASP A 6 44.06 12.32 10.95
N PRO A 7 45.16 11.57 11.20
CA PRO A 7 45.12 10.12 11.39
C PRO A 7 44.29 9.70 12.61
N ASN A 8 44.21 10.53 13.66
CA ASN A 8 43.42 10.23 14.86
C ASN A 8 41.90 10.31 14.59
N ARG A 9 41.48 11.22 13.70
CA ARG A 9 40.07 11.33 13.27
C ARG A 9 39.68 10.20 12.32
N ARG A 10 40.61 9.71 11.51
CA ARG A 10 40.44 8.52 10.67
C ARG A 10 40.25 7.28 11.53
N GLN A 11 41.06 7.12 12.59
CA GLN A 11 40.93 6.04 13.57
C GLN A 11 39.58 6.11 14.30
N ALA A 12 39.10 7.30 14.66
CA ALA A 12 37.79 7.49 15.30
C ALA A 12 36.63 7.08 14.36
N LEU A 13 36.73 7.41 13.07
CA LEU A 13 35.73 7.05 12.05
C LEU A 13 35.76 5.55 11.74
N ILE A 14 36.96 4.95 11.66
CA ILE A 14 37.15 3.49 11.51
C ILE A 14 36.64 2.74 12.75
N ASN A 15 36.87 3.26 13.96
CA ASN A 15 36.34 2.69 15.21
C ASN A 15 34.82 2.84 15.33
N LEU A 16 34.23 3.88 14.72
CA LEU A 16 32.79 4.07 14.64
C LEU A 16 32.16 3.11 13.63
N LEU A 17 32.83 2.88 12.49
CA LEU A 17 32.43 1.90 11.48
C LEU A 17 32.63 0.44 11.93
N THR A 18 33.69 0.14 12.70
CA THR A 18 33.90 -1.21 13.25
C THR A 18 32.98 -1.52 14.43
N ARG A 19 32.51 -0.51 15.18
CA ARG A 19 31.41 -0.71 16.16
C ARG A 19 30.05 -0.91 15.51
N LEU A 20 29.84 -0.43 14.29
CA LEU A 20 28.65 -0.73 13.47
C LEU A 20 28.70 -2.14 12.85
N ASN A 21 29.90 -2.73 12.70
CA ASN A 21 30.11 -4.06 12.13
C ASN A 21 30.27 -5.19 13.18
N ALA A 22 29.95 -4.95 14.45
CA ALA A 22 29.80 -6.04 15.41
C ALA A 22 28.40 -6.66 15.21
N PRO A 23 28.27 -7.99 15.01
CA PRO A 23 26.97 -8.65 14.94
C PRO A 23 26.39 -8.67 16.35
N ILE A 24 25.75 -7.57 16.75
CA ILE A 24 25.03 -7.45 18.01
C ILE A 24 23.56 -7.23 17.62
N CYS A 25 22.78 -8.25 17.95
CA CYS A 25 21.33 -8.33 17.94
C CYS A 25 20.67 -7.00 18.38
N GLY A 26 19.88 -6.36 17.50
CA GLY A 26 19.06 -5.18 17.81
C GLY A 26 19.66 -3.83 17.42
N MET A 27 18.80 -2.82 17.27
CA MET A 27 19.24 -1.43 17.06
C MET A 27 20.10 -0.95 18.25
N PRO A 28 21.25 -0.26 18.04
CA PRO A 28 22.14 0.16 19.13
C PRO A 28 21.61 1.41 19.88
N VAL A 29 20.51 1.25 20.63
CA VAL A 29 19.75 2.32 21.30
C VAL A 29 20.64 3.24 22.14
N ASP A 30 21.41 2.69 23.08
CA ASP A 30 22.25 3.49 23.99
C ASP A 30 23.30 4.32 23.26
N TRP A 31 23.87 3.74 22.19
CA TRP A 31 24.85 4.45 21.36
C TRP A 31 24.15 5.58 20.59
N LEU A 32 22.99 5.33 19.99
CA LEU A 32 22.21 6.35 19.29
C LEU A 32 21.83 7.50 20.22
N VAL A 33 21.33 7.20 21.42
CA VAL A 33 20.94 8.19 22.41
C VAL A 33 22.13 9.08 22.78
N LYS A 34 23.26 8.49 23.18
CA LYS A 34 24.48 9.25 23.52
C LYS A 34 24.99 10.06 22.33
N THR A 35 24.91 9.50 21.13
CA THR A 35 25.42 10.12 19.89
C THR A 35 24.57 11.31 19.44
N MET A 36 23.25 11.24 19.58
CA MET A 36 22.32 12.34 19.34
C MET A 36 22.41 13.42 20.43
N GLN A 37 22.54 13.03 21.70
CA GLN A 37 22.73 13.96 22.83
C GLN A 37 24.04 14.75 22.69
N ALA A 38 25.13 14.08 22.31
CA ALA A 38 26.42 14.73 22.03
C ALA A 38 26.35 15.73 20.88
N ARG A 39 25.36 15.62 19.99
CA ARG A 39 25.07 16.59 18.92
C ARG A 39 24.14 17.73 19.35
N GLY A 40 23.73 17.77 20.62
CA GLY A 40 22.91 18.83 21.20
C GLY A 40 21.43 18.73 20.86
N LEU A 41 20.93 17.53 20.56
CA LEU A 41 19.49 17.25 20.39
C LEU A 41 18.83 16.95 21.73
N GLU A 42 17.54 17.26 21.85
CA GLU A 42 16.68 16.74 22.92
C GLU A 42 16.27 15.31 22.56
N VAL A 43 16.87 14.31 23.19
CA VAL A 43 16.73 12.90 22.79
C VAL A 43 15.81 12.14 23.71
N PHE A 44 14.95 11.33 23.12
CA PHE A 44 13.96 10.51 23.81
C PHE A 44 13.90 9.12 23.18
N THR A 45 13.41 8.16 23.95
CA THR A 45 13.16 6.80 23.49
C THR A 45 11.69 6.46 23.66
N GLN A 46 11.22 5.54 22.83
CA GLN A 46 9.88 5.00 22.92
C GLN A 46 9.94 3.48 22.75
N SER A 47 9.56 2.74 23.77
CA SER A 47 9.44 1.29 23.68
C SER A 47 8.06 0.91 23.18
N PHE A 48 7.99 -0.13 22.36
CA PHE A 48 6.75 -0.65 21.82
C PHE A 48 6.76 -2.17 21.75
N SER A 49 5.58 -2.76 21.78
CA SER A 49 5.37 -4.17 21.55
C SER A 49 4.12 -4.41 20.71
N ARG A 50 4.25 -5.31 19.75
CA ARG A 50 3.16 -5.74 18.89
C ARG A 50 3.10 -7.26 18.83
N THR A 51 1.96 -7.82 19.20
CA THR A 51 1.65 -9.22 18.94
C THR A 51 1.22 -9.36 17.49
N LEU A 52 1.90 -10.22 16.73
CA LEU A 52 1.51 -10.55 15.36
C LEU A 52 0.30 -11.49 15.38
N PRO A 53 -0.64 -11.36 14.42
CA PRO A 53 -1.78 -12.28 14.33
C PRO A 53 -1.35 -13.72 14.03
N PHE A 54 -0.28 -13.88 13.28
CA PHE A 54 0.45 -15.12 13.00
C PHE A 54 1.92 -14.75 12.75
N PRO A 55 2.89 -15.65 13.00
CA PRO A 55 4.31 -15.36 12.83
C PRO A 55 4.60 -14.99 11.37
N ASP A 56 5.41 -13.95 11.17
CA ASP A 56 5.94 -13.64 9.84
C ASP A 56 6.98 -14.70 9.44
N GLU A 57 7.02 -15.07 8.15
CA GLU A 57 7.94 -16.08 7.60
C GLU A 57 9.41 -15.77 7.93
N ASN A 58 9.74 -14.49 8.12
CA ASN A 58 11.11 -14.04 8.37
C ASN A 58 11.51 -13.99 9.84
N THR A 59 10.57 -13.93 10.79
CA THR A 59 10.89 -13.61 12.19
C THR A 59 10.49 -14.64 13.22
N GLU A 60 9.68 -15.67 12.90
CA GLU A 60 9.22 -16.76 13.80
C GLU A 60 8.75 -16.28 15.20
N ARG A 61 8.42 -15.00 15.36
CA ARG A 61 8.15 -14.35 16.65
C ARG A 61 6.73 -13.86 16.68
N TYR A 62 5.96 -14.38 17.64
CA TYR A 62 4.60 -13.92 17.92
C TYR A 62 4.55 -12.50 18.50
N VAL A 63 5.63 -12.03 19.12
CA VAL A 63 5.68 -10.67 19.70
C VAL A 63 6.94 -9.97 19.22
N VAL A 64 6.73 -8.90 18.45
CA VAL A 64 7.78 -7.98 18.03
C VAL A 64 7.89 -6.89 19.09
N LYS A 65 9.04 -6.84 19.76
CA LYS A 65 9.39 -5.75 20.68
C LYS A 65 10.50 -4.92 20.05
N GLY A 66 10.40 -3.62 20.19
CA GLY A 66 11.42 -2.69 19.70
C GLY A 66 11.44 -1.40 20.49
N THR A 67 12.44 -0.59 20.22
CA THR A 67 12.58 0.75 20.78
C THR A 67 12.89 1.74 19.67
N ASN A 68 12.09 2.79 19.54
CA ASN A 68 12.40 3.92 18.67
C ASN A 68 13.26 4.94 19.42
N VAL A 69 14.21 5.56 18.72
CA VAL A 69 15.02 6.67 19.24
C VAL A 69 14.75 7.90 18.40
N TYR A 70 14.40 9.02 19.03
CA TYR A 70 14.23 10.27 18.30
C TYR A 70 14.85 11.44 19.04
N GLY A 71 15.43 12.36 18.27
CA GLY A 71 16.04 13.59 18.75
C GLY A 71 15.34 14.81 18.15
N ILE A 72 15.00 15.79 18.98
CA ILE A 72 14.35 17.02 18.54
C ILE A 72 15.39 18.15 18.51
N LEU A 73 15.56 18.75 17.33
CA LEU A 73 16.25 20.02 17.16
C LEU A 73 15.21 21.14 17.21
N ARG A 74 15.24 21.94 18.28
CA ARG A 74 14.31 23.07 18.44
C ARG A 74 14.65 24.23 17.51
N ALA A 75 13.61 24.82 16.91
CA ALA A 75 13.75 26.04 16.13
C ALA A 75 14.26 27.19 17.03
N PRO A 76 15.36 27.88 16.68
CA PRO A 76 15.94 28.91 17.52
C PRO A 76 15.14 30.22 17.54
N ARG A 77 14.33 30.52 16.51
CA ARG A 77 13.70 31.84 16.30
C ARG A 77 12.18 31.81 16.11
N ALA A 78 11.54 30.65 16.33
CA ALA A 78 10.14 30.44 16.00
C ALA A 78 9.39 29.79 17.18
N PRO A 79 8.05 29.88 17.23
CA PRO A 79 7.24 29.44 18.38
C PRO A 79 7.15 27.92 18.58
N ARG A 80 7.91 27.11 17.81
CA ARG A 80 7.99 25.64 17.92
C ARG A 80 6.64 24.94 17.74
N THR A 81 5.70 25.58 17.06
CA THR A 81 4.35 25.07 16.78
C THR A 81 4.29 24.08 15.62
N GLU A 82 5.37 23.99 14.84
CA GLU A 82 5.46 23.15 13.65
C GLU A 82 6.76 22.36 13.65
N ALA A 83 6.72 21.16 13.06
CA ALA A 83 7.86 20.27 12.95
C ALA A 83 8.03 19.67 11.55
N LEU A 84 9.26 19.26 11.24
CA LEU A 84 9.62 18.42 10.11
C LEU A 84 10.26 17.14 10.65
N VAL A 85 10.03 16.00 9.99
CA VAL A 85 10.60 14.72 10.43
C VAL A 85 11.60 14.22 9.39
N LEU A 86 12.79 13.82 9.81
CA LEU A 86 13.75 13.02 9.05
C LEU A 86 13.86 11.66 9.71
N SER A 87 13.39 10.60 9.05
CA SER A 87 13.45 9.24 9.57
C SER A 87 14.45 8.37 8.82
N ALA A 88 14.98 7.37 9.50
CA ALA A 88 15.72 6.26 8.89
C ALA A 88 15.44 4.97 9.68
N PRO A 89 14.90 3.92 9.06
CA PRO A 89 14.73 2.64 9.73
C PRO A 89 16.07 1.97 10.02
N CYS A 90 16.17 1.28 11.16
CA CYS A 90 17.34 0.53 11.58
C CYS A 90 16.91 -0.84 12.09
N THR A 91 16.92 -1.82 11.19
CA THR A 91 16.50 -3.20 11.47
C THR A 91 17.71 -4.14 11.49
N PRO A 92 17.77 -5.14 12.39
CA PRO A 92 18.88 -6.08 12.47
C PRO A 92 19.09 -6.82 11.14
N GLY A 93 20.30 -6.77 10.59
CA GLY A 93 20.64 -7.41 9.32
C GLY A 93 20.35 -6.56 8.07
N ASP A 94 19.71 -5.40 8.21
CA ASP A 94 19.55 -4.45 7.12
C ASP A 94 20.76 -3.50 7.03
N ASN A 95 21.18 -3.22 5.80
CA ASN A 95 22.37 -2.42 5.49
C ASN A 95 22.09 -0.90 5.54
N ASN A 96 21.02 -0.46 6.22
CA ASN A 96 20.62 0.94 6.26
C ASN A 96 21.49 1.84 7.18
N ASN A 97 22.64 1.32 7.61
CA ASN A 97 23.63 2.04 8.42
C ASN A 97 24.05 3.37 7.80
N GLN A 98 24.07 3.46 6.46
CA GLN A 98 24.41 4.69 5.76
C GLN A 98 23.34 5.78 5.94
N ALA A 99 22.05 5.43 5.93
CA ALA A 99 20.98 6.39 6.16
C ALA A 99 21.03 6.94 7.58
N VAL A 100 21.23 6.06 8.57
CA VAL A 100 21.41 6.47 9.97
C VAL A 100 22.64 7.37 10.14
N GLY A 101 23.76 7.01 9.50
CA GLY A 101 24.97 7.83 9.49
C GLY A 101 24.76 9.22 8.86
N LEU A 102 24.06 9.28 7.72
CA LEU A 102 23.72 10.53 7.04
C LEU A 102 22.76 11.38 7.88
N LEU A 103 21.74 10.77 8.49
CA LEU A 103 20.80 11.41 9.41
C LEU A 103 21.54 12.04 10.59
N LEU A 104 22.46 11.31 11.24
CA LEU A 104 23.29 11.84 12.33
C LEU A 104 24.26 12.94 11.87
N GLY A 105 24.76 12.84 10.63
CA GLY A 105 25.60 13.87 10.01
C GLY A 105 24.81 15.17 9.78
N LEU A 106 23.60 15.06 9.23
CA LEU A 106 22.68 16.17 9.01
C LEU A 106 22.23 16.79 10.33
N ALA A 107 21.94 15.98 11.35
CA ALA A 107 21.63 16.49 12.69
C ALA A 107 22.72 17.39 13.26
N HIS A 108 23.98 16.94 13.16
CA HIS A 108 25.13 17.75 13.60
C HIS A 108 25.26 19.05 12.78
N TYR A 109 25.08 18.95 11.46
CA TYR A 109 25.16 20.13 10.59
C TYR A 109 24.01 21.11 10.84
N PHE A 110 22.76 20.65 10.94
CA PHE A 110 21.55 21.46 11.14
C PHE A 110 21.60 22.19 12.47
N ARG A 111 22.19 21.59 13.52
CA ARG A 111 22.35 22.23 14.82
C ARG A 111 23.09 23.58 14.74
N ASN A 112 24.06 23.70 13.85
CA ASN A 112 24.87 24.91 13.70
C ASN A 112 24.19 25.98 12.84
N GLN A 113 23.01 25.71 12.29
CA GLN A 113 22.29 26.61 11.40
C GLN A 113 21.18 27.35 12.14
N VAL A 114 21.10 28.68 11.94
CA VAL A 114 20.16 29.56 12.65
C VAL A 114 18.87 29.85 11.90
N TYR A 115 18.74 29.36 10.66
CA TYR A 115 17.62 29.68 9.77
C TYR A 115 16.41 28.74 9.91
N TRP A 116 16.45 27.77 10.83
CA TRP A 116 15.32 26.88 11.07
C TRP A 116 14.18 27.61 11.76
N ALA A 117 13.00 27.55 11.16
CA ALA A 117 11.75 28.10 11.64
C ALA A 117 10.82 27.00 12.20
N LYS A 118 11.08 25.73 11.86
CA LYS A 118 10.34 24.57 12.37
C LYS A 118 11.26 23.68 13.20
N ASP A 119 10.70 23.00 14.19
CA ASP A 119 11.42 21.95 14.90
C ASP A 119 11.78 20.84 13.91
N ILE A 120 12.96 20.24 14.02
CA ILE A 120 13.36 19.11 13.18
C ILE A 120 13.52 17.89 14.06
N ILE A 121 12.71 16.87 13.80
CA ILE A 121 12.73 15.60 14.51
C ILE A 121 13.55 14.62 13.69
N PHE A 122 14.62 14.10 14.28
CA PHE A 122 15.44 13.04 13.73
C PHE A 122 15.01 11.73 14.37
N LEU A 123 14.38 10.84 13.60
CA LEU A 123 13.81 9.59 14.08
C LEU A 123 14.58 8.39 13.52
N VAL A 124 14.96 7.48 14.41
CA VAL A 124 15.49 6.17 14.04
C VAL A 124 14.54 5.13 14.64
N ASN A 125 13.79 4.46 13.77
CA ASN A 125 12.79 3.46 14.12
C ASN A 125 13.35 2.05 13.94
N GLU A 126 13.00 1.16 14.86
CA GLU A 126 13.33 -0.26 14.79
C GLU A 126 12.17 -1.04 14.15
N HIS A 127 12.46 -2.11 13.41
CA HIS A 127 11.45 -2.92 12.69
C HIS A 127 10.61 -2.12 11.68
N ASP A 128 11.28 -1.24 10.92
CA ASP A 128 10.72 -0.45 9.81
C ASP A 128 9.33 0.16 10.13
N LEU A 129 8.31 -0.30 9.41
CA LEU A 129 6.92 0.18 9.50
C LEU A 129 6.29 -0.02 10.88
N ILE A 130 6.64 -1.08 11.62
CA ILE A 130 6.06 -1.35 12.95
C ILE A 130 6.51 -0.28 13.94
N GLY A 131 7.82 0.01 13.99
CA GLY A 131 8.35 1.08 14.82
C GLY A 131 7.80 2.43 14.41
N MET A 132 7.71 2.70 13.11
CA MET A 132 7.13 3.95 12.62
C MET A 132 5.66 4.12 13.03
N GLN A 133 4.85 3.06 12.92
CA GLN A 133 3.45 3.07 13.36
C GLN A 133 3.33 3.35 14.86
N ALA A 134 4.15 2.71 15.69
CA ALA A 134 4.20 2.94 17.14
C ALA A 134 4.50 4.41 17.47
N TRP A 135 5.46 4.99 16.75
CA TRP A 135 5.87 6.37 16.96
C TRP A 135 4.79 7.36 16.56
N LEU A 136 4.18 7.16 15.39
CA LEU A 136 3.08 8.02 14.92
C LEU A 136 1.86 7.95 15.83
N GLU A 137 1.46 6.75 16.26
CA GLU A 137 0.36 6.56 17.21
C GLU A 137 0.64 7.26 18.55
N GLY A 138 1.85 7.09 19.09
CA GLY A 138 2.31 7.79 20.28
C GLY A 138 2.34 9.31 20.11
N TYR A 139 2.71 9.80 18.92
CA TYR A 139 2.79 11.23 18.60
C TYR A 139 1.42 11.89 18.47
N HIS A 140 0.44 11.19 17.89
CA HIS A 140 -0.91 11.69 17.69
C HIS A 140 -1.89 11.31 18.82
N HIS A 141 -1.44 10.52 19.80
CA HIS A 141 -2.27 9.96 20.88
C HIS A 141 -3.47 9.16 20.34
N THR A 142 -3.22 8.36 19.31
CA THR A 142 -4.22 7.48 18.68
C THR A 142 -3.80 6.04 18.87
N ASN A 143 -4.76 5.12 19.03
CA ASN A 143 -4.48 3.68 19.06
C ASN A 143 -5.38 2.99 18.03
N VAL A 144 -4.99 3.09 16.75
CA VAL A 144 -5.78 2.56 15.63
C VAL A 144 -5.50 1.08 15.43
N THR A 145 -4.25 0.67 15.64
CA THR A 145 -3.81 -0.70 15.35
C THR A 145 -3.89 -1.62 16.57
N GLY A 146 -4.07 -1.10 17.78
CA GLY A 146 -4.06 -1.89 19.02
C GLY A 146 -2.64 -2.24 19.48
N MET A 147 -1.66 -1.40 19.15
CA MET A 147 -0.27 -1.60 19.54
C MET A 147 -0.02 -1.06 20.95
N ASP A 148 0.84 -1.74 21.71
CA ASP A 148 1.29 -1.23 23.00
C ASP A 148 2.53 -0.37 22.81
N TRP A 149 2.46 0.88 23.26
CA TRP A 149 3.57 1.82 23.17
C TRP A 149 3.70 2.65 24.46
N SER A 150 4.95 2.99 24.81
CA SER A 150 5.22 3.91 25.92
C SER A 150 4.90 5.36 25.51
N PRO A 151 4.35 6.19 26.40
CA PRO A 151 4.07 7.60 26.08
C PRO A 151 5.33 8.37 25.72
N LEU A 152 5.23 9.24 24.70
CA LEU A 152 6.34 10.07 24.26
C LEU A 152 6.69 11.11 25.34
N GLN A 153 7.94 11.07 25.82
CA GLN A 153 8.45 12.02 26.82
C GLN A 153 8.67 13.42 26.25
N GLY A 154 8.95 13.53 24.95
CA GLY A 154 9.18 14.79 24.27
C GLY A 154 8.36 14.88 22.99
N ARG A 155 7.82 16.08 22.71
CA ARG A 155 7.03 16.32 21.50
C ARG A 155 7.48 17.61 20.81
N GLY A 156 7.43 17.60 19.48
CA GLY A 156 7.51 18.79 18.63
C GLY A 156 6.13 19.41 18.40
N GLY A 157 6.08 20.50 17.64
CA GLY A 157 4.83 21.04 17.11
C GLY A 157 4.26 20.21 15.95
N SER A 158 3.11 20.58 15.39
CA SER A 158 2.44 19.85 14.30
C SER A 158 3.41 19.48 13.18
N ILE A 159 3.51 18.20 12.85
CA ILE A 159 4.36 17.73 11.75
C ILE A 159 3.76 18.23 10.44
N GLN A 160 4.54 18.95 9.65
CA GLN A 160 4.11 19.52 8.37
C GLN A 160 4.55 18.64 7.19
N ALA A 161 5.75 18.07 7.26
CA ALA A 161 6.26 17.15 6.26
C ALA A 161 7.29 16.18 6.86
N ALA A 162 7.45 15.02 6.23
CA ALA A 162 8.43 14.01 6.62
C ALA A 162 9.20 13.47 5.42
N LEU A 163 10.47 13.15 5.61
CA LEU A 163 11.25 12.38 4.64
C LEU A 163 11.85 11.17 5.33
N SER A 164 11.69 9.99 4.74
CA SER A 164 12.37 8.78 5.20
C SER A 164 13.56 8.45 4.30
N LEU A 165 14.66 7.99 4.88
CA LEU A 165 15.89 7.64 4.16
C LEU A 165 16.13 6.14 4.20
N GLU A 166 16.26 5.54 3.02
CA GLU A 166 16.60 4.13 2.84
C GLU A 166 17.85 4.02 1.96
N LEU A 167 19.02 3.90 2.56
CA LEU A 167 20.32 3.72 1.90
C LEU A 167 20.89 2.32 2.23
N SER A 168 20.30 1.28 1.65
CA SER A 168 20.66 -0.12 1.92
C SER A 168 21.97 -0.60 1.25
N SER A 169 22.65 0.23 0.47
CA SER A 169 23.90 -0.15 -0.21
C SER A 169 25.02 0.80 0.14
N ASP A 170 26.24 0.28 0.26
CA ASP A 170 27.40 1.10 0.57
C ASP A 170 27.76 2.13 -0.51
N VAL A 171 27.34 1.84 -1.74
CA VAL A 171 27.57 2.67 -2.91
C VAL A 171 26.22 3.08 -3.46
N VAL A 172 25.93 4.38 -3.41
CA VAL A 172 24.72 4.96 -3.99
C VAL A 172 25.06 5.52 -5.36
N THR A 173 24.40 4.99 -6.39
CA THR A 173 24.58 5.42 -7.79
C THR A 173 23.53 6.46 -8.19
N SER A 174 22.29 6.26 -7.75
CA SER A 174 21.14 7.16 -7.98
C SER A 174 20.22 7.20 -6.76
N LEU A 175 19.32 8.18 -6.72
CA LEU A 175 18.27 8.30 -5.73
C LEU A 175 16.91 8.03 -6.36
N ASP A 176 16.16 7.07 -5.81
CA ASP A 176 14.78 6.77 -6.18
C ASP A 176 13.84 7.44 -5.17
N ILE A 177 12.76 8.06 -5.66
CA ILE A 177 11.69 8.56 -4.78
C ILE A 177 10.53 7.56 -4.76
N VAL A 178 10.10 7.21 -3.55
CA VAL A 178 8.94 6.35 -3.31
C VAL A 178 7.83 7.18 -2.69
N LEU A 179 6.62 7.04 -3.22
CA LEU A 179 5.47 7.90 -2.92
C LEU A 179 4.23 7.11 -2.49
N GLU A 180 4.19 5.80 -2.77
CA GLU A 180 3.03 4.95 -2.54
C GLU A 180 2.86 4.62 -1.05
N GLY A 181 1.80 5.19 -0.47
CA GLY A 181 1.42 4.94 0.91
C GLY A 181 0.27 3.96 1.08
N LEU A 182 -0.18 3.86 2.33
CA LEU A 182 -1.25 2.94 2.73
C LEU A 182 -2.55 3.25 1.97
N ASN A 183 -3.25 2.20 1.55
CA ASN A 183 -4.52 2.28 0.81
C ASN A 183 -4.45 3.07 -0.50
N GLY A 184 -3.25 3.20 -1.09
CA GLY A 184 -3.06 3.93 -2.34
C GLY A 184 -3.01 5.45 -2.18
N GLN A 185 -2.84 5.96 -0.96
CA GLN A 185 -2.61 7.38 -0.71
C GLN A 185 -1.27 7.82 -1.31
N LEU A 186 -1.24 9.06 -1.81
CA LEU A 186 -0.05 9.71 -2.34
C LEU A 186 0.15 11.04 -1.63
N PRO A 187 1.41 11.48 -1.40
CA PRO A 187 1.68 12.83 -0.95
C PRO A 187 1.33 13.84 -2.04
N ASN A 188 1.34 15.13 -1.69
CA ASN A 188 1.22 16.20 -2.65
C ASN A 188 2.35 16.12 -3.70
N LEU A 189 1.98 16.24 -4.99
CA LEU A 189 2.90 16.21 -6.12
C LEU A 189 4.08 17.20 -6.00
N ASP A 190 3.88 18.32 -5.31
CA ASP A 190 4.94 19.31 -5.09
C ASP A 190 6.14 18.73 -4.31
N LEU A 191 5.93 17.72 -3.47
CA LEU A 191 7.03 17.04 -2.77
C LEU A 191 7.92 16.26 -3.75
N ALA A 192 7.32 15.61 -4.74
CA ALA A 192 8.05 14.92 -5.81
C ALA A 192 8.74 15.91 -6.75
N ASN A 193 8.05 17.00 -7.12
CA ASN A 193 8.64 18.08 -7.92
C ASN A 193 9.83 18.74 -7.20
N LEU A 194 9.72 18.95 -5.89
CA LEU A 194 10.78 19.47 -5.04
C LEU A 194 12.03 18.58 -5.08
N PHE A 195 11.83 17.27 -4.90
CA PHE A 195 12.91 16.29 -4.99
C PHE A 195 13.59 16.36 -6.37
N TYR A 196 12.80 16.29 -7.44
CA TYR A 196 13.32 16.30 -8.81
C TYR A 196 14.10 17.57 -9.13
N ALA A 197 13.58 18.74 -8.75
CA ALA A 197 14.25 20.03 -8.96
C ALA A 197 15.61 20.10 -8.24
N PHE A 198 15.74 19.52 -7.04
CA PHE A 198 17.01 19.47 -6.34
C PHE A 198 17.98 18.43 -6.92
N CYS A 199 17.48 17.30 -7.40
CA CYS A 199 18.30 16.33 -8.15
C CYS A 199 18.94 16.99 -9.37
N GLN A 200 18.14 17.71 -10.17
CA GLN A 200 18.66 18.46 -11.32
C GLN A 200 19.67 19.54 -10.91
N LYS A 201 19.36 20.33 -9.87
CA LYS A 201 20.22 21.43 -9.41
C LYS A 201 21.58 20.96 -8.91
N ILE A 202 21.63 19.82 -8.23
CA ILE A 202 22.87 19.28 -7.63
C ILE A 202 23.60 18.37 -8.61
N GLY A 203 22.92 17.88 -9.66
CA GLY A 203 23.46 16.93 -10.61
C GLY A 203 23.45 15.49 -10.08
N VAL A 204 22.42 15.13 -9.30
CA VAL A 204 22.23 13.75 -8.79
C VAL A 204 21.28 13.01 -9.72
N LEU A 205 21.68 11.79 -10.11
CA LEU A 205 20.84 10.91 -10.90
C LEU A 205 19.61 10.50 -10.07
N CYS A 206 18.42 10.71 -10.60
CA CYS A 206 17.17 10.39 -9.92
C CYS A 206 16.29 9.47 -10.75
N THR A 207 15.58 8.58 -10.05
CA THR A 207 14.68 7.59 -10.64
C THR A 207 13.32 7.65 -9.95
N ILE A 208 12.33 7.09 -10.63
CA ILE A 208 11.05 6.74 -10.04
C ILE A 208 10.72 5.31 -10.45
N GLN A 209 10.24 4.49 -9.51
CA GLN A 209 10.06 3.05 -9.72
C GLN A 209 11.35 2.32 -10.16
N GLY A 210 12.53 2.84 -9.79
CA GLY A 210 13.82 2.32 -10.25
C GLY A 210 14.10 2.54 -11.75
N LYS A 211 13.23 3.27 -12.47
CA LYS A 211 13.41 3.61 -13.88
C LYS A 211 13.98 5.02 -14.02
N LEU A 212 14.99 5.14 -14.88
CA LEU A 212 15.59 6.43 -15.22
C LEU A 212 14.63 7.26 -16.06
N GLN A 213 14.75 8.57 -15.93
CA GLN A 213 14.09 9.47 -16.86
C GLN A 213 14.69 9.36 -18.25
N ARG A 214 13.81 9.34 -19.25
CA ARG A 214 14.13 9.39 -20.67
C ARG A 214 13.65 10.70 -21.28
N ASN A 215 14.35 11.17 -22.31
CA ASN A 215 14.01 12.41 -23.02
C ASN A 215 13.40 12.14 -24.41
N ASP A 216 13.39 10.89 -24.85
CA ASP A 216 12.97 10.45 -26.18
C ASP A 216 11.50 10.00 -26.23
N TRP A 217 10.61 10.86 -25.72
CA TRP A 217 9.17 10.60 -25.58
C TRP A 217 8.44 10.34 -26.89
N ASP A 218 8.87 11.00 -27.97
CA ASP A 218 8.30 10.83 -29.30
C ASP A 218 8.62 9.46 -29.91
N SER A 219 9.62 8.77 -29.37
CA SER A 219 9.95 7.42 -29.81
C SER A 219 9.01 6.39 -29.17
N ALA A 220 8.66 5.36 -29.94
CA ALA A 220 7.88 4.23 -29.42
C ALA A 220 8.52 3.60 -28.18
N SER A 221 9.87 3.56 -28.14
CA SER A 221 10.61 3.01 -27.01
C SER A 221 10.53 3.88 -25.74
N GLY A 222 10.54 5.21 -25.89
CA GLY A 222 10.39 6.15 -24.78
C GLY A 222 8.96 6.14 -24.24
N TYR A 223 7.96 6.09 -25.12
CA TYR A 223 6.56 5.93 -24.72
C TYR A 223 6.33 4.62 -23.96
N ASN A 224 6.84 3.49 -24.46
CA ASN A 224 6.72 2.20 -23.77
C ASN A 224 7.38 2.22 -22.38
N HIS A 225 8.57 2.83 -22.26
CA HIS A 225 9.25 3.00 -20.97
C HIS A 225 8.41 3.83 -19.98
N ALA A 226 7.77 4.89 -20.48
CA ALA A 226 6.90 5.73 -19.67
C ALA A 226 5.63 5.01 -19.21
N VAL A 227 5.01 4.22 -20.10
CA VAL A 227 3.87 3.36 -19.77
C VAL A 227 4.27 2.29 -18.75
N GLN A 228 5.43 1.64 -18.91
CA GLN A 228 5.94 0.66 -17.95
C GLN A 228 6.16 1.29 -16.57
N THR A 229 6.76 2.48 -16.50
CA THR A 229 6.98 3.23 -15.26
C THR A 229 5.65 3.60 -14.59
N MET A 230 4.68 4.09 -15.38
CA MET A 230 3.34 4.40 -14.90
C MET A 230 2.62 3.14 -14.38
N MET A 231 2.71 2.03 -15.09
CA MET A 231 2.08 0.77 -14.67
C MET A 231 2.73 0.19 -13.41
N LEU A 232 4.05 0.33 -13.22
CA LEU A 232 4.70 -0.02 -11.96
C LEU A 232 4.08 0.76 -10.78
N MET A 233 3.87 2.07 -10.95
CA MET A 233 3.20 2.90 -9.93
C MET A 233 1.75 2.45 -9.69
N VAL A 234 0.99 2.14 -10.74
CA VAL A 234 -0.39 1.61 -10.63
C VAL A 234 -0.39 0.30 -9.83
N MET A 235 0.49 -0.64 -10.13
CA MET A 235 0.57 -1.92 -9.43
C MET A 235 0.97 -1.75 -7.95
N LYS A 236 1.94 -0.87 -7.68
CA LYS A 236 2.33 -0.55 -6.30
C LYS A 236 1.20 0.11 -5.52
N GLN A 237 0.50 1.06 -6.12
CA GLN A 237 -0.63 1.74 -5.49
C GLN A 237 -1.81 0.78 -5.27
N ALA A 238 -2.09 -0.10 -6.25
CA ALA A 238 -3.20 -1.07 -6.18
C ALA A 238 -3.04 -2.10 -5.04
N SER A 239 -1.80 -2.46 -4.69
CA SER A 239 -1.56 -3.37 -3.56
C SER A 239 -1.97 -2.78 -2.20
N GLY A 240 -2.10 -1.45 -2.10
CA GLY A 240 -2.57 -0.75 -0.90
C GLY A 240 -1.63 -0.86 0.31
N ARG A 241 -0.48 -1.51 0.17
CA ARG A 241 0.59 -1.54 1.17
C ARG A 241 1.42 -0.26 1.10
N PRO A 242 1.96 0.22 2.23
CA PRO A 242 2.99 1.24 2.22
C PRO A 242 4.30 0.67 1.68
N TRP A 243 4.93 1.35 0.72
CA TRP A 243 6.21 0.93 0.13
C TRP A 243 7.44 1.53 0.83
N GLY A 244 7.21 2.30 1.91
CA GLY A 244 8.22 2.79 2.84
C GLY A 244 7.55 3.47 4.03
N ASP A 245 8.34 3.85 5.03
CA ASP A 245 7.84 4.45 6.29
C ASP A 245 6.96 5.68 6.08
N HIS A 246 7.25 6.47 5.04
CA HIS A 246 6.45 7.65 4.66
C HIS A 246 4.96 7.31 4.45
N GLY A 247 4.65 6.09 4.00
CA GLY A 247 3.29 5.68 3.67
C GLY A 247 2.35 5.68 4.88
N LEU A 248 2.89 5.61 6.10
CA LEU A 248 2.12 5.67 7.35
C LEU A 248 1.83 7.12 7.79
N PHE A 249 2.63 8.10 7.35
CA PHE A 249 2.43 9.52 7.66
C PHE A 249 1.21 10.09 6.93
N LEU A 250 0.93 9.63 5.70
CA LEU A 250 -0.14 10.16 4.86
C LEU A 250 -1.53 10.07 5.52
N ARG A 251 -1.77 9.03 6.34
CA ARG A 251 -3.04 8.88 7.09
C ARG A 251 -3.30 10.02 8.07
N TYR A 252 -2.24 10.69 8.53
CA TYR A 252 -2.30 11.83 9.46
C TYR A 252 -2.27 13.18 8.73
N HIS A 253 -2.46 13.17 7.40
CA HIS A 253 -2.32 14.35 6.53
C HIS A 253 -0.95 15.02 6.66
N ILE A 254 0.09 14.20 6.83
CA ILE A 254 1.49 14.64 6.82
C ILE A 254 2.08 14.28 5.47
N GLU A 255 2.52 15.28 4.72
CA GLU A 255 3.12 15.09 3.41
C GLU A 255 4.49 14.43 3.56
N ALA A 256 4.62 13.20 3.04
CA ALA A 256 5.81 12.41 3.25
C ALA A 256 6.23 11.60 2.03
N ALA A 257 7.54 11.41 1.86
CA ALA A 257 8.12 10.56 0.83
C ALA A 257 9.35 9.83 1.37
N THR A 258 9.66 8.65 0.81
CA THR A 258 10.91 7.95 1.07
C THR A 258 11.90 8.26 -0.06
N VAL A 259 13.14 8.62 0.30
CA VAL A 259 14.26 8.72 -0.63
C VAL A 259 15.13 7.49 -0.46
N LYS A 260 15.18 6.67 -1.51
CA LYS A 260 15.89 5.39 -1.54
C LYS A 260 17.18 5.48 -2.36
N GLY A 261 18.28 4.99 -1.81
CA GLY A 261 19.56 4.87 -2.51
C GLY A 261 19.59 3.61 -3.36
N VAL A 262 19.88 3.76 -4.65
CA VAL A 262 19.92 2.65 -5.62
C VAL A 262 21.34 2.45 -6.14
N ASN A 263 21.75 1.19 -6.25
CA ASN A 263 23.06 0.76 -6.75
C ASN A 263 22.95 -0.02 -8.06
N SER A 264 22.25 0.55 -9.04
CA SER A 264 22.04 -0.09 -10.34
C SER A 264 22.92 0.51 -11.44
N PHE A 265 23.37 1.76 -11.29
CA PHE A 265 24.05 2.50 -12.35
C PHE A 265 25.54 2.65 -12.05
N ARG A 266 26.30 1.56 -12.24
CA ARG A 266 27.72 1.45 -11.85
C ARG A 266 28.66 2.53 -12.38
N HIS A 267 28.29 3.24 -13.45
CA HIS A 267 29.07 4.36 -14.01
C HIS A 267 28.95 5.65 -13.20
N TYR A 268 27.94 5.75 -12.34
CA TYR A 268 27.69 6.91 -11.50
C TYR A 268 27.96 6.56 -10.05
N LYS A 269 28.56 7.50 -9.31
CA LYS A 269 28.72 7.38 -7.87
C LYS A 269 28.34 8.71 -7.24
N THR A 270 27.43 8.66 -6.28
CA THR A 270 26.98 9.82 -5.54
C THR A 270 27.57 9.77 -4.14
N ASP A 271 28.31 10.83 -3.77
CA ASP A 271 28.86 10.95 -2.43
C ASP A 271 27.78 11.29 -1.40
N ALA A 272 27.93 10.80 -0.17
CA ALA A 272 27.00 11.09 0.93
C ALA A 272 26.88 12.60 1.22
N THR A 273 27.93 13.38 0.97
CA THR A 273 27.90 14.85 1.09
C THR A 273 26.96 15.50 0.06
N THR A 274 26.91 14.95 -1.15
CA THR A 274 26.01 15.39 -2.22
C THR A 274 24.56 15.08 -1.86
N ILE A 275 24.29 13.88 -1.33
CA ILE A 275 22.96 13.50 -0.81
C ILE A 275 22.58 14.42 0.36
N GLY A 276 23.51 14.70 1.27
CA GLY A 276 23.30 15.63 2.39
C GLY A 276 22.94 17.05 1.93
N ARG A 277 23.58 17.57 0.88
CA ARG A 277 23.23 18.89 0.29
C ARG A 277 21.83 18.88 -0.33
N LEU A 278 21.43 17.76 -0.95
CA LEU A 278 20.09 17.59 -1.51
C LEU A 278 19.03 17.63 -0.41
N LEU A 279 19.23 16.84 0.64
CA LEU A 279 18.32 16.81 1.78
C LEU A 279 18.29 18.16 2.51
N GLU A 280 19.44 18.79 2.75
CA GLU A 280 19.48 20.17 3.27
C GLU A 280 18.62 21.11 2.42
N GLY A 281 18.78 21.07 1.09
CA GLY A 281 18.01 21.88 0.16
C GLY A 281 16.50 21.67 0.29
N MET A 282 16.07 20.42 0.34
CA MET A 282 14.66 20.05 0.52
C MET A 282 14.12 20.53 1.87
N TYR A 283 14.84 20.26 2.99
CA TYR A 283 14.44 20.72 4.31
C TYR A 283 14.39 22.23 4.42
N ARG A 284 15.30 22.97 3.77
CA ARG A 284 15.25 24.43 3.71
C ARG A 284 13.99 24.93 3.00
N LYS A 285 13.53 24.25 1.97
CA LYS A 285 12.27 24.60 1.29
C LYS A 285 11.07 24.27 2.15
N LEU A 286 10.98 23.07 2.70
CA LEU A 286 9.91 22.66 3.62
C LEU A 286 9.84 23.56 4.88
N ASN A 287 11.00 23.97 5.40
CA ASN A 287 11.11 24.89 6.53
C ASN A 287 10.51 26.27 6.22
N ASN A 288 10.68 26.74 4.99
CA ASN A 288 10.21 28.07 4.57
C ASN A 288 8.75 28.09 4.09
N LEU A 289 8.08 26.94 3.99
CA LEU A 289 6.66 26.90 3.71
C LEU A 289 5.87 27.54 4.86
N LEU A 290 5.07 28.55 4.58
CA LEU A 290 4.19 29.18 5.57
C LEU A 290 2.90 28.37 5.78
N GLU A 291 2.50 27.63 4.75
CA GLU A 291 1.28 26.82 4.72
C GLU A 291 1.63 25.38 4.31
N ARG A 292 0.74 24.43 4.61
CA ARG A 292 0.85 23.05 4.14
C ARG A 292 0.82 22.99 2.62
N LEU A 293 1.38 21.94 2.02
CA LEU A 293 1.24 21.71 0.58
C LEU A 293 -0.24 21.38 0.27
N HIS A 294 -0.94 22.27 -0.44
CA HIS A 294 -2.39 22.11 -0.70
C HIS A 294 -2.84 22.54 -2.10
N GLN A 295 -2.01 23.25 -2.87
CA GLN A 295 -2.39 23.78 -4.19
C GLN A 295 -2.25 22.76 -5.32
N SER A 296 -1.26 21.86 -5.22
CA SER A 296 -1.00 20.83 -6.22
C SER A 296 -1.81 19.55 -6.02
N TYR A 297 -1.80 18.68 -7.03
CA TYR A 297 -2.62 17.46 -7.10
C TYR A 297 -2.23 16.39 -6.05
N PHE A 298 -3.25 15.72 -5.51
CA PHE A 298 -3.13 14.52 -4.67
C PHE A 298 -3.40 13.21 -5.44
N PHE A 299 -3.98 13.33 -6.64
CA PHE A 299 -4.31 12.21 -7.52
C PHE A 299 -3.58 12.38 -8.85
N TYR A 300 -2.49 11.64 -8.99
CA TYR A 300 -1.63 11.70 -10.16
C TYR A 300 -0.94 10.34 -10.38
N LEU A 301 -0.55 10.10 -11.63
CA LEU A 301 0.34 9.01 -12.00
C LEU A 301 1.60 9.60 -12.64
N LEU A 302 2.77 9.04 -12.31
CA LEU A 302 4.06 9.54 -12.79
C LEU A 302 4.66 8.57 -13.82
N PRO A 303 4.46 8.82 -15.13
CA PRO A 303 5.24 8.15 -16.17
C PRO A 303 6.73 8.53 -16.12
N SER A 304 7.08 9.69 -15.56
CA SER A 304 8.45 10.09 -15.21
C SER A 304 8.44 11.15 -14.10
N LEU A 305 9.61 11.50 -13.56
CA LEU A 305 9.74 12.60 -12.59
C LEU A 305 9.46 14.00 -13.16
N SER A 306 9.41 14.14 -14.49
CA SER A 306 9.19 15.43 -15.17
C SER A 306 7.78 15.63 -15.69
N HIS A 307 7.00 14.54 -15.79
CA HIS A 307 5.68 14.53 -16.39
C HIS A 307 4.74 13.74 -15.51
N PHE A 308 3.56 14.30 -15.25
CA PHE A 308 2.51 13.64 -14.50
C PHE A 308 1.24 13.55 -15.35
N VAL A 309 0.45 12.51 -15.12
CA VAL A 309 -0.90 12.36 -15.67
C VAL A 309 -1.88 12.72 -14.55
N SER A 310 -2.64 13.80 -14.74
CA SER A 310 -3.64 14.23 -13.76
C SER A 310 -4.87 13.33 -13.77
N ILE A 311 -5.62 13.35 -12.67
CA ILE A 311 -6.89 12.63 -12.52
C ILE A 311 -7.87 12.84 -13.68
N GLY A 312 -7.87 14.04 -14.28
CA GLY A 312 -8.76 14.37 -15.41
C GLY A 312 -8.50 13.55 -16.67
N TYR A 313 -7.30 12.99 -16.85
CA TYR A 313 -6.96 12.20 -18.02
C TYR A 313 -7.26 10.71 -17.86
N TYR A 314 -7.00 10.14 -16.68
CA TYR A 314 -7.17 8.70 -16.49
C TYR A 314 -8.54 8.30 -15.93
N MET A 315 -9.24 9.17 -15.19
CA MET A 315 -10.57 8.83 -14.65
C MET A 315 -11.63 8.57 -15.71
N PRO A 316 -11.66 9.26 -16.87
CA PRO A 316 -12.60 8.94 -17.94
C PRO A 316 -12.49 7.48 -18.40
N ALA A 317 -11.30 6.88 -18.39
CA ALA A 317 -11.13 5.46 -18.75
C ALA A 317 -11.88 4.53 -17.79
N PHE A 318 -11.83 4.81 -16.48
CA PHE A 318 -12.65 4.11 -15.50
C PHE A 318 -14.15 4.40 -15.70
N GLY A 319 -14.51 5.66 -15.97
CA GLY A 319 -15.89 6.06 -16.24
C GLY A 319 -16.51 5.29 -17.41
N LEU A 320 -15.76 5.08 -18.49
CA LEU A 320 -16.20 4.26 -19.63
C LEU A 320 -16.52 2.81 -19.23
N LEU A 321 -15.72 2.20 -18.36
CA LEU A 321 -16.00 0.86 -17.82
C LEU A 321 -17.25 0.88 -16.93
N ALA A 322 -17.36 1.87 -16.03
CA ALA A 322 -18.50 1.98 -15.11
C ALA A 322 -19.84 2.18 -15.85
N VAL A 323 -19.84 2.94 -16.95
CA VAL A 323 -21.03 3.17 -17.79
C VAL A 323 -21.58 1.86 -18.36
N ILE A 324 -20.73 0.87 -18.68
CA ILE A 324 -21.19 -0.45 -19.15
C ILE A 324 -22.10 -1.10 -18.11
N LEU A 325 -21.75 -1.02 -16.82
CA LEU A 325 -22.57 -1.57 -15.74
C LEU A 325 -23.91 -0.86 -15.63
N LEU A 326 -23.91 0.48 -15.71
CA LEU A 326 -25.12 1.30 -15.61
C LEU A 326 -26.08 1.05 -16.79
N LEU A 327 -25.55 0.98 -18.01
CA LEU A 327 -26.36 0.68 -19.19
C LEU A 327 -26.96 -0.73 -19.12
N ARG A 328 -26.20 -1.72 -18.65
CA ARG A 328 -26.71 -3.09 -18.44
C ARG A 328 -27.75 -3.17 -17.33
N ALA A 329 -27.57 -2.41 -16.25
CA ALA A 329 -28.57 -2.31 -15.20
C ALA A 329 -29.86 -1.65 -15.72
N LEU A 330 -29.76 -0.58 -16.52
CA LEU A 330 -30.90 0.09 -17.12
C LEU A 330 -31.66 -0.82 -18.10
N ASP A 331 -30.95 -1.55 -18.97
CA ASP A 331 -31.53 -2.53 -19.89
C ASP A 331 -32.35 -3.59 -19.12
N LEU A 332 -31.78 -4.16 -18.06
CA LEU A 332 -32.50 -5.12 -17.21
C LEU A 332 -33.70 -4.49 -16.50
N TRP A 333 -33.59 -3.25 -16.01
CA TRP A 333 -34.68 -2.53 -15.38
C TRP A 333 -35.85 -2.31 -16.34
N VAL A 334 -35.57 -1.88 -17.58
CA VAL A 334 -36.60 -1.70 -18.61
C VAL A 334 -37.28 -3.02 -18.94
N GLN A 335 -36.52 -4.10 -19.12
CA GLN A 335 -37.07 -5.44 -19.39
C GLN A 335 -37.93 -5.97 -18.24
N LEU A 336 -37.59 -5.65 -16.98
CA LEU A 336 -38.40 -5.99 -15.81
C LEU A 336 -39.67 -5.13 -15.73
N SER A 337 -39.62 -3.87 -16.17
CA SER A 337 -40.76 -2.93 -16.14
C SER A 337 -41.77 -3.11 -17.27
N ALA A 338 -41.34 -3.58 -18.44
CA ALA A 338 -42.16 -3.71 -19.65
C ALA A 338 -43.08 -4.95 -19.69
N GLN A 339 -43.26 -5.64 -18.55
CA GLN A 339 -44.10 -6.83 -18.49
C GLN A 339 -45.60 -6.46 -18.55
N PRO A 340 -46.39 -7.03 -19.48
CA PRO A 340 -47.81 -6.75 -19.55
C PRO A 340 -48.54 -7.35 -18.34
N SER A 341 -49.42 -6.54 -17.74
CA SER A 341 -50.46 -6.98 -16.80
C SER A 341 -51.21 -8.16 -17.42
N ARG A 342 -51.18 -9.33 -16.76
CA ARG A 342 -52.02 -10.47 -17.14
C ARG A 342 -53.46 -9.97 -17.27
N THR A 343 -54.01 -10.13 -18.48
CA THR A 343 -55.41 -9.89 -18.82
C THR A 343 -56.32 -10.56 -17.81
N GLU A 344 -57.33 -9.80 -17.35
CA GLU A 344 -58.47 -10.28 -16.59
C GLU A 344 -59.12 -11.46 -17.33
N ASP A 345 -59.04 -12.65 -16.74
CA ASP A 345 -60.13 -13.62 -16.69
C ASP A 345 -59.71 -14.83 -15.83
N GLY A 346 -60.42 -15.02 -14.71
CA GLY A 346 -60.61 -16.36 -14.11
C GLY A 346 -59.87 -16.70 -12.81
N VAL A 347 -60.54 -16.42 -11.69
CA VAL A 347 -60.55 -17.14 -10.39
C VAL A 347 -59.30 -17.04 -9.48
N ALA A 348 -59.50 -16.34 -8.37
CA ALA A 348 -58.59 -16.19 -7.25
C ALA A 348 -58.43 -17.48 -6.42
N GLY A 349 -57.21 -17.73 -5.93
CA GLY A 349 -57.02 -18.70 -4.85
C GLY A 349 -55.62 -19.28 -4.70
N THR A 350 -54.56 -18.48 -4.60
CA THR A 350 -53.41 -18.80 -3.73
C THR A 350 -52.58 -17.54 -3.54
N GLU A 351 -52.31 -17.19 -2.29
CA GLU A 351 -51.42 -16.10 -1.90
C GLU A 351 -50.09 -16.22 -2.67
N GLN A 352 -49.84 -15.28 -3.59
CA GLN A 352 -48.52 -15.08 -4.19
C GLN A 352 -47.59 -14.55 -3.09
N SER A 353 -47.03 -15.48 -2.33
CA SER A 353 -46.07 -15.25 -1.27
C SER A 353 -44.76 -14.68 -1.82
N ASN A 354 -44.70 -13.38 -2.15
CA ASN A 354 -43.53 -12.61 -2.62
C ASN A 354 -42.27 -13.46 -2.99
N PRO A 355 -42.34 -14.34 -4.01
CA PRO A 355 -41.31 -15.36 -4.21
C PRO A 355 -40.02 -14.74 -4.77
N GLY A 356 -40.14 -13.54 -5.35
CA GLY A 356 -39.03 -12.76 -5.90
C GLY A 356 -38.05 -12.30 -4.84
N VAL A 357 -38.51 -11.93 -3.63
CA VAL A 357 -37.62 -11.41 -2.58
C VAL A 357 -36.71 -12.50 -2.03
N LEU A 358 -37.26 -13.67 -1.71
CA LEU A 358 -36.48 -14.79 -1.17
C LEU A 358 -35.46 -15.34 -2.18
N SER A 359 -35.80 -15.32 -3.48
CA SER A 359 -34.92 -15.75 -4.57
C SER A 359 -33.66 -14.88 -4.71
N VAL A 360 -33.72 -13.61 -4.31
CA VAL A 360 -32.60 -12.66 -4.36
C VAL A 360 -31.89 -12.60 -3.01
N LEU A 361 -32.64 -12.61 -1.91
CA LEU A 361 -32.10 -12.49 -0.56
C LEU A 361 -31.21 -13.69 -0.19
N THR A 362 -31.61 -14.91 -0.55
CA THR A 362 -30.86 -16.12 -0.22
C THR A 362 -29.44 -16.11 -0.82
N PRO A 363 -29.23 -15.97 -2.15
CA PRO A 363 -27.88 -15.91 -2.72
C PRO A 363 -27.10 -14.68 -2.23
N LEU A 364 -27.77 -13.56 -1.96
CA LEU A 364 -27.13 -12.37 -1.40
C LEU A 364 -26.56 -12.64 0.01
N VAL A 365 -27.38 -13.16 0.92
CA VAL A 365 -26.96 -13.47 2.30
C VAL A 365 -25.88 -14.54 2.30
N ILE A 366 -26.06 -15.63 1.56
CA ILE A 366 -25.07 -16.72 1.50
C ILE A 366 -23.73 -16.19 0.98
N SER A 367 -23.72 -15.39 -0.10
CA SER A 367 -22.48 -14.85 -0.65
C SER A 367 -21.75 -13.95 0.34
N HIS A 368 -22.47 -13.12 1.11
CA HIS A 368 -21.86 -12.27 2.13
C HIS A 368 -21.43 -13.06 3.37
N LEU A 369 -22.14 -14.13 3.76
CA LEU A 369 -21.69 -15.05 4.81
C LEU A 369 -20.41 -15.77 4.41
N THR A 370 -20.26 -16.17 3.14
CA THR A 370 -19.01 -16.75 2.63
C THR A 370 -17.88 -15.72 2.62
N GLY A 371 -18.16 -14.45 2.27
CA GLY A 371 -17.18 -13.37 2.39
C GLY A 371 -16.76 -13.09 3.84
N ALA A 372 -17.72 -13.08 4.77
CA ALA A 372 -17.45 -12.97 6.20
C ALA A 372 -16.63 -14.16 6.72
N ALA A 373 -16.91 -15.37 6.23
CA ALA A 373 -16.11 -16.54 6.53
C ALA A 373 -14.67 -16.40 5.99
N LEU A 374 -14.49 -15.90 4.77
CA LEU A 374 -13.18 -15.65 4.18
C LEU A 374 -12.38 -14.60 4.98
N TYR A 375 -13.06 -13.60 5.53
CA TYR A 375 -12.43 -12.58 6.37
C TYR A 375 -12.06 -13.10 7.78
N MET A 376 -12.93 -13.90 8.41
CA MET A 376 -12.80 -14.26 9.83
C MET A 376 -12.10 -15.60 10.08
N LEU A 377 -12.33 -16.62 9.25
CA LEU A 377 -11.88 -17.98 9.51
C LEU A 377 -10.35 -18.15 9.42
N PRO A 378 -9.63 -17.59 8.43
CA PRO A 378 -8.21 -17.84 8.25
C PRO A 378 -7.38 -17.63 9.51
N VAL A 379 -7.55 -16.49 10.18
CA VAL A 379 -6.79 -16.14 11.39
C VAL A 379 -7.37 -16.79 12.64
N ARG A 380 -8.70 -16.94 12.75
CA ARG A 380 -9.31 -17.51 13.96
C ARG A 380 -9.11 -19.02 14.12
N PHE A 381 -8.97 -19.76 13.02
CA PHE A 381 -8.85 -21.21 13.03
C PHE A 381 -7.42 -21.70 12.80
N GLN A 382 -6.44 -20.80 12.73
CA GLN A 382 -5.04 -21.16 12.48
C GLN A 382 -4.48 -22.13 13.54
N GLU A 383 -4.78 -21.91 14.84
CA GLU A 383 -4.30 -22.77 15.92
C GLU A 383 -4.84 -24.20 15.79
N VAL A 384 -6.15 -24.32 15.53
CA VAL A 384 -6.81 -25.61 15.31
C VAL A 384 -6.24 -26.31 14.06
N ALA A 385 -5.95 -25.57 13.00
CA ALA A 385 -5.38 -26.13 11.78
C ALA A 385 -3.97 -26.68 12.00
N VAL A 386 -3.12 -25.98 12.75
CA VAL A 386 -1.75 -26.43 13.07
C VAL A 386 -1.75 -27.64 14.01
N GLU A 387 -2.74 -27.75 14.91
CA GLU A 387 -2.88 -28.96 15.75
C GLU A 387 -3.20 -30.23 14.95
N HIS A 388 -3.93 -30.10 13.83
CA HIS A 388 -4.42 -31.23 13.05
C HIS A 388 -3.58 -31.54 11.81
N PHE A 389 -2.83 -30.56 11.29
CA PHE A 389 -2.04 -30.67 10.07
C PHE A 389 -0.59 -30.22 10.29
N PRO A 390 0.40 -30.88 9.67
CA PRO A 390 1.81 -30.51 9.78
C PRO A 390 2.14 -29.30 8.88
N VAL A 391 1.54 -28.15 9.16
CA VAL A 391 1.71 -26.89 8.42
C VAL A 391 2.09 -25.76 9.39
N SER A 392 2.79 -24.74 8.89
CA SER A 392 3.03 -23.53 9.69
C SER A 392 1.73 -22.72 9.86
N GLU A 393 1.71 -21.76 10.79
CA GLU A 393 0.54 -20.89 10.96
C GLU A 393 0.27 -20.01 9.73
N THR A 394 1.33 -19.50 9.07
CA THR A 394 1.20 -18.72 7.83
C THR A 394 0.56 -19.55 6.71
N GLU A 395 1.05 -20.79 6.55
CA GLU A 395 0.50 -21.75 5.60
C GLU A 395 -0.96 -22.09 5.95
N ALA A 396 -1.26 -22.32 7.23
CA ALA A 396 -2.62 -22.61 7.69
C ALA A 396 -3.60 -21.48 7.34
N VAL A 397 -3.22 -20.22 7.58
CA VAL A 397 -4.01 -19.04 7.25
C VAL A 397 -4.28 -18.97 5.74
N VAL A 398 -3.24 -19.10 4.90
CA VAL A 398 -3.37 -19.02 3.45
C VAL A 398 -4.19 -20.19 2.89
N LEU A 399 -3.92 -21.43 3.34
CA LEU A 399 -4.65 -22.62 2.91
C LEU A 399 -6.12 -22.55 3.33
N THR A 400 -6.42 -22.06 4.54
CA THR A 400 -7.81 -21.85 4.98
C THR A 400 -8.52 -20.82 4.12
N ALA A 401 -7.84 -19.72 3.76
CA ALA A 401 -8.41 -18.71 2.88
C ALA A 401 -8.71 -19.29 1.48
N ILE A 402 -7.79 -20.07 0.91
CA ILE A 402 -7.98 -20.77 -0.38
C ILE A 402 -9.14 -21.79 -0.27
N ALA A 403 -9.22 -22.54 0.82
CA ALA A 403 -10.28 -23.52 1.05
C ALA A 403 -11.65 -22.84 1.13
N VAL A 404 -11.80 -21.73 1.87
CA VAL A 404 -13.05 -20.98 1.94
C VAL A 404 -13.41 -20.36 0.59
N TYR A 405 -12.43 -19.78 -0.11
CA TYR A 405 -12.62 -19.18 -1.43
C TYR A 405 -13.07 -20.21 -2.47
N THR A 406 -12.48 -21.40 -2.46
CA THR A 406 -12.85 -22.49 -3.38
C THR A 406 -14.16 -23.16 -2.99
N ALA A 407 -14.47 -23.31 -1.70
CA ALA A 407 -15.75 -23.81 -1.22
C ALA A 407 -16.93 -22.92 -1.66
N GLY A 408 -16.73 -21.60 -1.74
CA GLY A 408 -17.73 -20.69 -2.28
C GLY A 408 -18.13 -20.98 -3.74
N LEU A 409 -17.25 -21.61 -4.54
CA LEU A 409 -17.57 -22.03 -5.90
C LEU A 409 -18.61 -23.17 -5.95
N ALA A 410 -18.79 -23.92 -4.85
CA ALA A 410 -19.77 -24.99 -4.77
C ALA A 410 -21.20 -24.51 -4.42
N LEU A 411 -21.35 -23.25 -4.00
CA LEU A 411 -22.62 -22.62 -3.62
C LEU A 411 -23.80 -22.65 -4.63
N PRO A 412 -23.60 -22.62 -5.98
CA PRO A 412 -24.72 -22.58 -6.91
C PRO A 412 -25.68 -23.79 -6.83
N HIS A 413 -25.28 -24.89 -6.18
CA HIS A 413 -26.12 -26.08 -6.02
C HIS A 413 -27.36 -25.87 -5.12
N ASN A 414 -27.43 -24.76 -4.36
CA ASN A 414 -28.52 -24.51 -3.41
C ASN A 414 -29.68 -23.64 -3.95
N THR A 415 -29.62 -23.14 -5.20
CA THR A 415 -30.60 -22.19 -5.75
C THR A 415 -31.69 -22.83 -6.63
N HIS A 416 -31.80 -24.16 -6.65
CA HIS A 416 -32.64 -24.96 -7.57
C HIS A 416 -34.17 -24.81 -7.47
N ARG A 417 -34.72 -23.83 -6.73
CA ARG A 417 -36.16 -23.79 -6.41
C ARG A 417 -36.85 -22.45 -6.67
N TYR A 418 -36.26 -21.56 -7.45
CA TYR A 418 -36.79 -20.20 -7.61
C TYR A 418 -37.30 -19.93 -9.03
N PRO A 419 -38.32 -19.06 -9.19
CA PRO A 419 -38.95 -18.78 -10.47
C PRO A 419 -37.98 -18.14 -11.48
N ASP A 420 -38.27 -18.35 -12.77
CA ASP A 420 -37.48 -17.91 -13.95
C ASP A 420 -37.07 -16.43 -13.96
N MET A 421 -37.72 -15.57 -13.17
CA MET A 421 -37.45 -14.13 -13.11
C MET A 421 -36.43 -13.70 -12.05
N GLY A 422 -36.11 -14.56 -11.08
CA GLY A 422 -35.24 -14.20 -9.95
C GLY A 422 -33.82 -13.81 -10.38
N TRP A 423 -33.27 -14.43 -11.42
CA TRP A 423 -31.91 -14.14 -11.88
C TRP A 423 -31.75 -12.74 -12.49
N ARG A 424 -32.80 -12.20 -13.12
CA ARG A 424 -32.75 -10.84 -13.70
C ARG A 424 -32.70 -9.79 -12.61
N VAL A 425 -33.49 -9.97 -11.55
CA VAL A 425 -33.47 -9.09 -10.37
C VAL A 425 -32.15 -9.22 -9.63
N LEU A 426 -31.64 -10.45 -9.44
CA LEU A 426 -30.33 -10.68 -8.81
C LEU A 426 -29.20 -10.03 -9.63
N LYS A 427 -29.22 -10.16 -10.97
CA LYS A 427 -28.24 -9.53 -11.86
C LYS A 427 -28.31 -8.01 -11.78
N LEU A 428 -29.51 -7.43 -11.75
CA LEU A 428 -29.68 -5.98 -11.57
C LEU A 428 -29.06 -5.51 -10.25
N VAL A 429 -29.39 -6.16 -9.14
CA VAL A 429 -28.84 -5.83 -7.81
C VAL A 429 -27.31 -5.99 -7.80
N ALA A 430 -26.78 -7.08 -8.37
CA ALA A 430 -25.34 -7.33 -8.44
C ALA A 430 -24.60 -6.30 -9.31
N LEU A 431 -25.18 -5.85 -10.42
CA LEU A 431 -24.59 -4.81 -11.27
C LEU A 431 -24.55 -3.45 -10.57
N LEU A 432 -25.64 -3.06 -9.89
CA LEU A 432 -25.67 -1.82 -9.11
C LEU A 432 -24.70 -1.88 -7.93
N TYR A 433 -24.64 -3.03 -7.25
CA TYR A 433 -23.68 -3.27 -6.19
C TYR A 433 -22.24 -3.13 -6.70
N LEU A 434 -21.90 -3.81 -7.81
CA LEU A 434 -20.57 -3.71 -8.42
C LEU A 434 -20.24 -2.28 -8.84
N ALA A 435 -21.18 -1.53 -9.42
CA ALA A 435 -20.97 -0.16 -9.84
C ALA A 435 -20.64 0.76 -8.65
N VAL A 436 -21.40 0.67 -7.56
CA VAL A 436 -21.12 1.43 -6.32
C VAL A 436 -19.80 0.99 -5.71
N LEU A 437 -19.54 -0.31 -5.63
CA LEU A 437 -18.31 -0.87 -5.07
C LEU A 437 -17.07 -0.38 -5.82
N LEU A 438 -17.06 -0.48 -7.16
CA LEU A 438 -15.95 -0.01 -7.99
C LEU A 438 -15.81 1.51 -7.92
N GLY A 439 -16.92 2.26 -7.90
CA GLY A 439 -16.90 3.72 -7.76
C GLY A 439 -16.25 4.16 -6.45
N CYS A 440 -16.69 3.59 -5.32
CA CYS A 440 -16.09 3.85 -4.00
C CYS A 440 -14.61 3.43 -3.96
N THR A 441 -14.28 2.26 -4.52
CA THR A 441 -12.90 1.78 -4.56
C THR A 441 -12.02 2.71 -5.38
N ALA A 442 -12.47 3.19 -6.55
CA ALA A 442 -11.70 4.08 -7.40
C ALA A 442 -11.44 5.46 -6.78
N VAL A 443 -12.33 5.94 -5.90
CA VAL A 443 -12.14 7.18 -5.14
C VAL A 443 -11.09 6.99 -4.03
N ILE A 444 -11.09 5.86 -3.34
CA ILE A 444 -10.12 5.56 -2.28
C ILE A 444 -8.75 5.22 -2.89
N ASN A 445 -8.74 4.33 -3.87
CA ASN A 445 -7.57 3.80 -4.56
C ASN A 445 -7.92 3.56 -6.03
N PHE A 446 -7.64 4.56 -6.88
CA PHE A 446 -7.90 4.49 -8.32
C PHE A 446 -7.31 3.23 -8.94
N SER A 447 -6.05 2.92 -8.64
CA SER A 447 -5.33 1.81 -9.26
C SER A 447 -5.98 0.47 -8.96
N LEU A 448 -6.39 0.24 -7.71
CA LEU A 448 -7.14 -0.96 -7.33
C LEU A 448 -8.52 -0.99 -8.02
N GLY A 449 -9.26 0.11 -7.98
CA GLY A 449 -10.58 0.23 -8.59
C GLY A 449 -10.55 0.00 -10.11
N PHE A 450 -9.51 0.48 -10.78
CA PHE A 450 -9.32 0.33 -12.22
C PHE A 450 -8.97 -1.11 -12.60
N ILE A 451 -8.05 -1.77 -11.88
CA ILE A 451 -7.72 -3.19 -12.11
C ILE A 451 -8.95 -4.07 -11.89
N LEU A 452 -9.70 -3.85 -10.81
CA LEU A 452 -10.94 -4.58 -10.54
C LEU A 452 -12.01 -4.29 -11.59
N ALA A 453 -12.11 -3.06 -12.10
CA ALA A 453 -13.05 -2.73 -13.17
C ALA A 453 -12.68 -3.45 -14.47
N LEU A 454 -11.39 -3.50 -14.83
CA LEU A 454 -10.92 -4.20 -16.03
C LEU A 454 -11.26 -5.69 -16.02
N THR A 455 -11.25 -6.35 -14.87
CA THR A 455 -11.57 -7.78 -14.77
C THR A 455 -13.04 -8.05 -14.50
N LEU A 456 -13.67 -7.33 -13.57
CA LEU A 456 -15.04 -7.63 -13.12
C LEU A 456 -16.12 -7.05 -14.03
N VAL A 457 -15.90 -5.91 -14.71
CA VAL A 457 -16.92 -5.31 -15.58
C VAL A 457 -17.24 -6.20 -16.79
N PRO A 458 -16.25 -6.72 -17.55
CA PRO A 458 -16.53 -7.63 -18.65
C PRO A 458 -17.24 -8.90 -18.20
N ALA A 459 -16.81 -9.46 -17.06
CA ALA A 459 -17.43 -10.63 -16.44
C ALA A 459 -18.90 -10.37 -16.08
N ALA A 460 -19.19 -9.27 -15.38
CA ALA A 460 -20.54 -8.90 -14.95
C ALA A 460 -21.48 -8.59 -16.12
N ALA A 461 -20.97 -7.93 -17.17
CA ALA A 461 -21.76 -7.60 -18.35
C ALA A 461 -22.19 -8.86 -19.11
N TYR A 462 -21.27 -9.83 -19.26
CA TYR A 462 -21.46 -11.03 -20.08
C TYR A 462 -22.36 -12.10 -19.43
N VAL A 463 -22.26 -12.30 -18.10
CA VAL A 463 -22.91 -13.42 -17.40
C VAL A 463 -24.44 -13.41 -17.51
N THR A 464 -25.03 -14.47 -18.06
CA THR A 464 -26.48 -14.78 -18.03
C THR A 464 -26.67 -16.29 -17.92
N PRO A 465 -27.83 -16.82 -17.51
CA PRO A 465 -28.01 -18.27 -17.38
C PRO A 465 -28.04 -19.04 -18.71
N HIS A 466 -28.23 -18.34 -19.83
CA HIS A 466 -28.41 -18.95 -21.16
C HIS A 466 -27.09 -19.14 -21.94
N VAL A 467 -25.96 -18.69 -21.40
CA VAL A 467 -24.63 -18.87 -22.01
C VAL A 467 -24.11 -20.30 -21.82
N PRO A 468 -23.16 -20.77 -22.65
CA PRO A 468 -22.48 -22.05 -22.41
C PRO A 468 -21.80 -22.06 -21.03
N LYS A 469 -22.31 -22.91 -20.13
CA LYS A 469 -21.94 -22.94 -18.71
C LYS A 469 -20.45 -23.18 -18.47
N ALA A 470 -19.86 -24.20 -19.11
CA ALA A 470 -18.46 -24.56 -18.89
C ALA A 470 -17.49 -23.44 -19.32
N LEU A 471 -17.66 -22.91 -20.53
CA LEU A 471 -16.79 -21.85 -21.07
C LEU A 471 -16.94 -20.55 -20.28
N SER A 472 -18.17 -20.19 -19.91
CA SER A 472 -18.45 -18.97 -19.15
C SER A 472 -17.99 -19.10 -17.69
N ALA A 473 -18.03 -20.30 -17.11
CA ALA A 473 -17.49 -20.56 -15.78
C ALA A 473 -15.97 -20.41 -15.77
N PHE A 474 -15.27 -20.96 -16.77
CA PHE A 474 -13.83 -20.76 -16.93
C PHE A 474 -13.47 -19.28 -17.03
N PHE A 475 -14.17 -18.53 -17.89
CA PHE A 475 -13.96 -17.09 -18.03
C PHE A 475 -14.21 -16.32 -16.73
N LEU A 476 -15.28 -16.66 -16.00
CA LEU A 476 -15.63 -16.01 -14.74
C LEU A 476 -14.59 -16.30 -13.64
N VAL A 477 -14.05 -17.52 -13.58
CA VAL A 477 -12.94 -17.89 -12.67
C VAL A 477 -11.65 -17.16 -13.07
N ALA A 478 -11.32 -17.12 -14.35
CA ALA A 478 -10.13 -16.40 -14.84
C ALA A 478 -10.18 -14.90 -14.49
N LEU A 479 -11.37 -14.29 -14.51
CA LEU A 479 -11.58 -12.90 -14.12
C LEU A 479 -11.97 -12.72 -12.64
N SER A 480 -11.82 -13.76 -11.82
CA SER A 480 -12.12 -13.69 -10.39
C SER A 480 -11.09 -12.84 -9.63
N PRO A 481 -11.41 -12.33 -8.43
CA PRO A 481 -10.47 -11.55 -7.62
C PRO A 481 -9.15 -12.30 -7.33
N ALA A 482 -9.20 -13.60 -7.05
CA ALA A 482 -8.02 -14.43 -6.83
C ALA A 482 -7.12 -14.52 -8.08
N CYS A 483 -7.70 -14.79 -9.25
CA CYS A 483 -6.94 -14.84 -10.50
C CYS A 483 -6.45 -13.45 -10.92
N THR A 484 -7.22 -12.39 -10.66
CA THR A 484 -6.79 -11.00 -10.87
C THR A 484 -5.54 -10.69 -10.06
N LEU A 485 -5.49 -11.12 -8.79
CA LEU A 485 -4.30 -10.99 -7.95
C LEU A 485 -3.13 -11.82 -8.49
N LEU A 486 -3.37 -13.07 -8.90
CA LEU A 486 -2.33 -13.93 -9.50
C LEU A 486 -1.73 -13.29 -10.77
N PHE A 487 -2.56 -12.82 -11.70
CA PHE A 487 -2.10 -12.12 -12.90
C PHE A 487 -1.37 -10.82 -12.56
N SER A 488 -1.82 -10.11 -11.53
CA SER A 488 -1.16 -8.90 -11.03
C SER A 488 0.25 -9.18 -10.53
N VAL A 489 0.46 -10.32 -9.84
CA VAL A 489 1.79 -10.74 -9.37
C VAL A 489 2.73 -10.99 -10.54
N PHE A 490 2.32 -11.79 -11.53
CA PHE A 490 3.14 -12.05 -12.72
C PHE A 490 3.40 -10.79 -13.54
N PHE A 491 2.37 -9.95 -13.74
CA PHE A 491 2.50 -8.70 -14.47
C PHE A 491 3.45 -7.73 -13.78
N PHE A 492 3.42 -7.66 -12.46
CA PHE A 492 4.34 -6.83 -11.69
C PHE A 492 5.80 -7.28 -11.85
N GLN A 493 6.06 -8.60 -11.82
CA GLN A 493 7.40 -9.15 -12.05
C GLN A 493 7.91 -8.89 -13.47
N GLU A 494 7.04 -9.00 -14.47
CA GLU A 494 7.34 -8.66 -15.86
C GLU A 494 7.71 -7.17 -16.00
N LEU A 495 6.94 -6.28 -15.38
CA LEU A 495 7.22 -4.84 -15.39
C LEU A 495 8.54 -4.50 -14.69
N GLN A 496 8.94 -5.27 -13.68
CA GLN A 496 10.22 -5.16 -12.99
C GLN A 496 11.39 -5.74 -13.79
N GLU A 497 11.15 -6.33 -14.96
CA GLU A 497 12.16 -7.03 -15.78
C GLU A 497 12.80 -8.22 -15.04
N MET A 498 12.05 -8.83 -14.13
CA MET A 498 12.45 -9.99 -13.34
C MET A 498 11.43 -11.12 -13.51
N PRO A 499 11.24 -11.66 -14.73
CA PRO A 499 10.23 -12.68 -14.99
C PRO A 499 10.50 -13.92 -14.13
N VAL A 500 9.45 -14.40 -13.48
CA VAL A 500 9.50 -15.55 -12.57
C VAL A 500 8.91 -16.79 -13.23
N SER A 501 9.40 -17.97 -12.83
CA SER A 501 8.78 -19.23 -13.23
C SER A 501 7.37 -19.34 -12.66
N PHE A 502 6.54 -20.23 -13.21
CA PHE A 502 5.18 -20.43 -12.68
C PHE A 502 5.20 -20.87 -11.21
N GLN A 503 6.16 -21.71 -10.82
CA GLN A 503 6.30 -22.20 -9.45
C GLN A 503 6.68 -21.07 -8.49
N ASP A 504 7.67 -20.25 -8.85
CA ASP A 504 8.09 -19.11 -8.03
C ASP A 504 7.01 -18.04 -7.96
N GLY A 505 6.31 -17.78 -9.07
CA GLY A 505 5.18 -16.87 -9.12
C GLY A 505 3.98 -17.36 -8.29
N TRP A 506 3.75 -18.68 -8.22
CA TRP A 506 2.75 -19.27 -7.33
C TRP A 506 3.11 -19.09 -5.85
N LEU A 507 4.37 -19.33 -5.48
CA LEU A 507 4.84 -19.07 -4.10
C LEU A 507 4.72 -17.59 -3.73
N LEU A 508 5.09 -16.69 -4.65
CA LEU A 508 4.93 -15.25 -4.46
C LEU A 508 3.45 -14.85 -4.33
N TYR A 509 2.55 -15.51 -5.06
CA TYR A 509 1.11 -15.29 -4.91
C TYR A 509 0.61 -15.69 -3.51
N LEU A 510 1.04 -16.85 -2.99
CA LEU A 510 0.69 -17.27 -1.63
C LEU A 510 1.21 -16.30 -0.57
N SER A 511 2.46 -15.83 -0.71
CA SER A 511 3.04 -14.87 0.23
C SER A 511 2.35 -13.50 0.15
N VAL A 512 1.91 -13.05 -1.03
CA VAL A 512 1.13 -11.83 -1.19
C VAL A 512 -0.24 -11.93 -0.51
N ILE A 513 -0.89 -13.10 -0.50
CA ILE A 513 -2.13 -13.31 0.27
C ILE A 513 -1.86 -13.15 1.77
N ALA A 514 -0.84 -13.83 2.30
CA ALA A 514 -0.46 -13.74 3.70
C ALA A 514 -0.13 -12.29 4.08
N GLN A 515 0.69 -11.62 3.28
CA GLN A 515 1.10 -10.24 3.51
C GLN A 515 -0.10 -9.28 3.47
N GLY A 516 -1.05 -9.47 2.54
CA GLY A 516 -2.25 -8.63 2.47
C GLY A 516 -3.13 -8.74 3.72
N MET A 517 -3.23 -9.93 4.32
CA MET A 517 -3.89 -10.12 5.61
C MET A 517 -3.07 -9.49 6.74
N LEU A 518 -1.76 -9.70 6.76
CA LEU A 518 -0.87 -9.15 7.78
C LEU A 518 -0.90 -7.61 7.78
N ASP A 519 -0.84 -6.96 6.62
CA ASP A 519 -0.91 -5.51 6.46
C ASP A 519 -2.25 -4.94 6.95
N HIS A 520 -3.35 -5.68 6.81
CA HIS A 520 -4.64 -5.31 7.39
C HIS A 520 -4.57 -5.29 8.93
N TYR A 521 -4.08 -6.36 9.55
CA TYR A 521 -3.99 -6.45 11.01
C TYR A 521 -2.93 -5.53 11.61
N LEU A 522 -1.83 -5.26 10.91
CA LEU A 522 -0.75 -4.42 11.42
C LEU A 522 -0.98 -2.94 11.20
N TYR A 523 -1.49 -2.54 10.02
CA TYR A 523 -1.52 -1.14 9.62
C TYR A 523 -2.90 -0.60 9.31
N GLY A 524 -3.93 -1.46 9.25
CA GLY A 524 -5.28 -1.09 8.84
C GLY A 524 -5.43 -0.96 7.33
N SER A 525 -4.69 -1.75 6.54
CA SER A 525 -4.92 -1.83 5.09
C SER A 525 -6.35 -2.29 4.78
N LEU A 526 -7.01 -1.65 3.83
CA LEU A 526 -8.41 -1.91 3.46
C LEU A 526 -8.54 -2.95 2.34
N VAL A 527 -7.44 -3.36 1.70
CA VAL A 527 -7.50 -4.24 0.52
C VAL A 527 -8.08 -5.60 0.86
N PHE A 528 -7.58 -6.26 1.91
CA PHE A 528 -8.10 -7.56 2.34
C PHE A 528 -9.60 -7.53 2.73
N PRO A 529 -10.07 -6.64 3.63
CA PRO A 529 -11.50 -6.60 3.96
C PRO A 529 -12.36 -6.19 2.77
N LEU A 530 -11.90 -5.29 1.90
CA LEU A 530 -12.62 -4.93 0.66
C LEU A 530 -12.80 -6.16 -0.24
N VAL A 531 -11.74 -6.92 -0.47
CA VAL A 531 -11.79 -8.11 -1.31
C VAL A 531 -12.65 -9.20 -0.68
N ALA A 532 -12.45 -9.50 0.60
CA ALA A 532 -13.13 -10.60 1.29
C ALA A 532 -14.61 -10.31 1.56
N LEU A 533 -14.95 -9.10 2.03
CA LEU A 533 -16.31 -8.76 2.46
C LEU A 533 -17.18 -8.21 1.34
N LEU A 534 -16.59 -7.61 0.30
CA LEU A 534 -17.34 -6.91 -0.74
C LEU A 534 -17.13 -7.50 -2.14
N VAL A 535 -15.89 -7.51 -2.64
CA VAL A 535 -15.59 -7.90 -4.03
C VAL A 535 -15.91 -9.37 -4.28
N TYR A 536 -15.44 -10.28 -3.42
CA TYR A 536 -15.66 -11.71 -3.58
C TYR A 536 -17.14 -12.10 -3.44
N PRO A 537 -17.89 -11.62 -2.43
CA PRO A 537 -19.34 -11.81 -2.39
C PRO A 537 -20.06 -11.28 -3.62
N CYS A 538 -19.68 -10.11 -4.13
CA CYS A 538 -20.26 -9.58 -5.37
C CYS A 538 -19.98 -10.50 -6.57
N TRP A 539 -18.76 -11.02 -6.69
CA TRP A 539 -18.39 -11.98 -7.73
C TRP A 539 -19.19 -13.30 -7.60
N LEU A 540 -19.42 -13.78 -6.38
CA LEU A 540 -20.27 -14.95 -6.12
C LEU A 540 -21.72 -14.76 -6.58
N LEU A 541 -22.26 -13.53 -6.57
CA LEU A 541 -23.60 -13.28 -7.14
C LEU A 541 -23.64 -13.59 -8.64
N PHE A 542 -22.61 -13.16 -9.39
CA PHE A 542 -22.48 -13.50 -10.81
C PHE A 542 -22.27 -15.00 -11.03
N TRP A 543 -21.50 -15.65 -10.15
CA TRP A 543 -21.35 -17.10 -10.16
C TRP A 543 -22.69 -17.83 -9.98
N ASN A 544 -23.52 -17.38 -9.04
CA ASN A 544 -24.88 -17.91 -8.84
C ASN A 544 -25.79 -17.67 -10.06
N ILE A 545 -25.71 -16.51 -10.71
CA ILE A 545 -26.50 -16.19 -11.91
C ILE A 545 -26.15 -17.14 -13.07
N LEU A 546 -24.88 -17.48 -13.27
CA LEU A 546 -24.45 -18.38 -14.35
C LEU A 546 -25.06 -19.78 -14.23
N PHE A 547 -25.23 -20.27 -13.00
CA PHE A 547 -25.77 -21.61 -12.73
C PHE A 547 -27.25 -21.61 -12.35
N TRP A 548 -27.93 -20.46 -12.46
CA TRP A 548 -29.37 -20.36 -12.27
C TRP A 548 -30.09 -21.32 -13.23
N LYS A 549 -31.08 -22.06 -12.70
CA LYS A 549 -31.87 -23.05 -13.46
C LYS A 549 -33.26 -22.54 -13.72
#